data_AF-A0A933LI68-F1
#
_entry.id   AF-A0A933LI68-F1
#
_cell.length_a   1.000
_cell.length_b   1.000
_cell.length_c   1.000
_cell.angle_alpha   90.00
_cell.angle_beta   90.00
_cell.angle_gamma   90.00
#
_symmetry.space_group_name_H-M   'P 1'
#
loop_
_entity.id
_entity.type
_entity.pdbx_description
1 polymer ?
#
loop_
_entity_poly.entity_id
_entity_poly.type
_entity_poly.pdbx_seq_one_letter_code
_entity_poly.pdbx_strand_id
1 'polypeptide(L)'
;MSGSLVLACMVTVVAGCAEDVKDIRTEGIHQFRNHQHIESMATLRYALRKEPNDAECNYYMGLNYRALAERRFQEGDLPAAKRTLDVALFYFTQAVKSWPNYMAAVQAKTEALASRGKYDSALSVAETVADNNRGVADHFVFLGDEYRARADYDNALRAYKTALASDPQNARAYAGMARLYWQVGDRELAVDTFTRAHELNPAEPDAAEALAELEHSGESHMAAPLPRVLPPQEPSGSGTSRIYSGE
;
A
#
# COMPACT_ATOMS: atom_id res chain seq x y z
N MET A 1 -44.19 67.69 3.12
CA MET A 1 -44.54 66.28 2.85
C MET A 1 -43.25 65.53 2.58
N SER A 2 -42.61 65.06 3.64
CA SER A 2 -41.30 64.41 3.64
C SER A 2 -41.50 62.91 3.82
N GLY A 3 -41.35 62.14 2.74
CA GLY A 3 -41.41 60.68 2.76
C GLY A 3 -40.00 60.11 2.75
N SER A 4 -39.54 59.59 3.89
CA SER A 4 -38.28 58.86 3.99
C SER A 4 -38.43 57.46 3.38
N LEU A 5 -37.68 57.18 2.32
CA LEU A 5 -37.44 55.83 1.82
C LEU A 5 -36.54 55.09 2.83
N VAL A 6 -37.09 54.10 3.53
CA VAL A 6 -36.28 53.12 4.28
C VAL A 6 -35.91 52.00 3.30
N LEU A 7 -34.66 52.00 2.86
CA LEU A 7 -34.08 50.94 2.05
C LEU A 7 -33.77 49.75 2.98
N ALA A 8 -34.69 48.78 3.04
CA ALA A 8 -34.45 47.53 3.75
C ALA A 8 -33.50 46.66 2.91
N CYS A 9 -32.21 46.65 3.26
CA CYS A 9 -31.26 45.63 2.78
C CYS A 9 -31.71 44.26 3.29
N MET A 10 -32.40 43.49 2.43
CA MET A 10 -32.51 42.04 2.59
C MET A 10 -31.12 41.45 2.40
N VAL A 11 -30.39 41.28 3.50
CA VAL A 11 -29.31 40.30 3.57
C VAL A 11 -29.99 38.94 3.56
N THR A 12 -30.17 38.36 2.37
CA THR A 12 -30.49 36.96 2.24
C THR A 12 -29.27 36.17 2.74
N VAL A 13 -29.33 35.74 3.99
CA VAL A 13 -28.52 34.62 4.46
C VAL A 13 -28.96 33.43 3.63
N VAL A 14 -28.23 33.14 2.56
CA VAL A 14 -28.30 31.81 1.94
C VAL A 14 -27.85 30.87 3.04
N ALA A 15 -28.81 30.17 3.64
CA ALA A 15 -28.54 29.01 4.47
C ALA A 15 -27.79 28.02 3.57
N GLY A 16 -26.47 28.15 3.51
CA GLY A 16 -25.61 27.21 2.82
C GLY A 16 -25.84 25.88 3.49
N CYS A 17 -26.42 24.93 2.76
CA CYS A 17 -26.42 23.53 3.17
C CYS A 17 -24.99 23.23 3.62
N ALA A 18 -24.83 22.78 4.86
CA ALA A 18 -23.51 22.44 5.37
C ALA A 18 -22.89 21.42 4.40
N GLU A 19 -21.90 21.84 3.63
CA GLU A 19 -21.26 20.97 2.64
C GLU A 19 -20.78 19.70 3.36
N ASP A 20 -21.19 18.55 2.82
CA ASP A 20 -20.81 17.24 3.32
C ASP A 20 -19.28 17.11 3.22
N VAL A 21 -18.66 16.62 4.30
CA VAL A 21 -17.21 16.37 4.33
C VAL A 21 -16.80 15.43 3.20
N LYS A 22 -17.67 14.48 2.84
CA LYS A 22 -17.44 13.55 1.72
C LYS A 22 -17.31 14.28 0.37
N ASP A 23 -18.12 15.29 0.12
CA ASP A 23 -18.08 16.05 -1.13
C ASP A 23 -16.81 16.92 -1.19
N ILE A 24 -16.48 17.58 -0.08
CA ILE A 24 -15.24 18.37 0.06
C ILE A 24 -14.02 17.48 -0.13
N ARG A 25 -14.01 16.28 0.46
CA ARG A 25 -12.95 15.29 0.28
C ARG A 25 -12.81 14.90 -1.18
N THR A 26 -13.93 14.56 -1.84
CA THR A 26 -13.94 14.15 -3.24
C THR A 26 -13.36 15.24 -4.15
N GLU A 27 -13.73 16.49 -3.92
CA GLU A 27 -13.18 17.64 -4.64
C GLU A 27 -11.67 17.81 -4.38
N GLY A 28 -11.22 17.71 -3.13
CA GLY A 28 -9.80 17.79 -2.80
C GLY A 28 -8.97 16.68 -3.47
N ILE A 29 -9.53 15.48 -3.61
CA ILE A 29 -8.90 14.34 -4.32
C ILE A 29 -8.87 14.60 -5.83
N HIS A 30 -9.95 15.14 -6.40
CA HIS A 30 -10.02 15.50 -7.81
C HIS A 30 -8.96 16.56 -8.17
N GLN A 31 -8.82 17.61 -7.35
CA GLN A 31 -7.77 18.63 -7.48
C GLN A 31 -6.36 18.01 -7.43
N PHE A 32 -6.13 17.06 -6.52
CA PHE A 32 -4.84 16.34 -6.47
C PHE A 32 -4.54 15.61 -7.77
N ARG A 33 -5.53 14.88 -8.32
CA ARG A 33 -5.38 14.13 -9.57
C ARG A 33 -5.13 15.04 -10.77
N ASN A 34 -5.58 16.28 -10.71
CA ASN A 34 -5.31 17.32 -11.72
C ASN A 34 -4.03 18.11 -11.44
N HIS A 35 -3.16 17.65 -10.54
CA HIS A 35 -1.91 18.31 -10.14
C HIS A 35 -2.10 19.71 -9.51
N GLN A 36 -3.31 20.04 -9.07
CA GLN A 36 -3.63 21.29 -8.38
C GLN A 36 -3.33 21.16 -6.88
N HIS A 37 -2.05 20.97 -6.55
CA HIS A 37 -1.63 20.58 -5.21
C HIS A 37 -2.00 21.60 -4.12
N ILE A 38 -1.90 22.91 -4.42
CA ILE A 38 -2.21 23.98 -3.45
C ILE A 38 -3.72 24.02 -3.15
N GLU A 39 -4.55 23.92 -4.18
CA GLU A 39 -6.01 23.90 -4.07
C GLU A 39 -6.45 22.65 -3.30
N SER A 40 -5.92 21.49 -3.71
CA SER A 40 -6.15 20.21 -3.03
C SER A 40 -5.85 20.31 -1.54
N MET A 41 -4.69 20.85 -1.16
CA MET A 41 -4.33 21.01 0.25
C MET A 41 -5.25 21.97 1.00
N ALA A 42 -5.69 23.06 0.36
CA ALA A 42 -6.62 24.00 0.98
C ALA A 42 -7.97 23.36 1.26
N THR A 43 -8.51 22.63 0.27
CA THR A 43 -9.78 21.90 0.31
C THR A 43 -9.73 20.77 1.34
N LEU A 44 -8.71 19.91 1.29
CA LEU A 44 -8.55 18.79 2.23
C LEU A 44 -8.32 19.28 3.67
N ARG A 45 -7.59 20.39 3.85
CA ARG A 45 -7.44 21.00 5.19
C ARG A 45 -8.78 21.51 5.71
N TYR A 46 -9.68 21.98 4.86
CA TYR A 46 -11.03 22.34 5.28
C TYR A 46 -11.85 21.11 5.70
N ALA A 47 -11.78 20.01 4.95
CA ALA A 47 -12.39 18.73 5.34
C ALA A 47 -11.85 18.24 6.70
N LEU A 48 -10.54 18.28 6.91
CA LEU A 48 -9.90 17.84 8.16
C LEU A 48 -10.23 18.73 9.37
N ARG A 49 -10.66 19.98 9.18
CA ARG A 49 -11.18 20.78 10.31
C ARG A 49 -12.52 20.26 10.82
N LYS A 50 -13.31 19.61 9.95
CA LYS A 50 -14.59 19.00 10.29
C LYS A 50 -14.40 17.56 10.79
N GLU A 51 -13.57 16.78 10.09
CA GLU A 51 -13.23 15.40 10.43
C GLU A 51 -11.71 15.18 10.51
N PRO A 52 -11.07 15.45 11.66
CA PRO A 52 -9.61 15.41 11.79
C PRO A 52 -8.97 14.04 11.52
N ASN A 53 -9.74 12.97 11.72
CA ASN A 53 -9.28 11.59 11.60
C ASN A 53 -9.67 10.95 10.25
N ASP A 54 -10.14 11.72 9.26
CA ASP A 54 -10.44 11.18 7.93
C ASP A 54 -9.16 10.61 7.28
N ALA A 55 -9.13 9.29 7.09
CA ALA A 55 -7.94 8.58 6.61
C ALA A 55 -7.56 8.95 5.18
N GLU A 56 -8.55 9.12 4.29
CA GLU A 56 -8.34 9.49 2.89
C GLU A 56 -7.86 10.94 2.79
N CYS A 57 -8.48 11.88 3.52
CA CYS A 57 -8.01 13.27 3.55
C CYS A 57 -6.56 13.36 4.05
N ASN A 58 -6.23 12.66 5.13
CA ASN A 58 -4.86 12.61 5.63
C ASN A 58 -3.91 11.96 4.60
N TYR A 59 -4.31 10.88 3.93
CA TYR A 59 -3.49 10.25 2.89
C TYR A 59 -3.18 11.21 1.74
N TYR A 60 -4.20 11.88 1.19
CA TYR A 60 -4.01 12.82 0.08
C TYR A 60 -3.29 14.11 0.50
N MET A 61 -3.42 14.56 1.75
CA MET A 61 -2.54 15.60 2.30
C MET A 61 -1.08 15.16 2.30
N GLY A 62 -0.80 13.93 2.73
CA GLY A 62 0.54 13.34 2.68
C GLY A 62 1.11 13.29 1.26
N LEU A 63 0.30 12.86 0.28
CA LEU A 63 0.72 12.82 -1.13
C LEU A 63 1.05 14.20 -1.69
N ASN A 64 0.26 15.22 -1.38
CA ASN A 64 0.54 16.60 -1.78
C ASN A 64 1.88 17.10 -1.23
N TYR A 65 2.15 16.86 0.06
CA TYR A 65 3.44 17.24 0.65
C TYR A 65 4.60 16.43 0.08
N ARG A 66 4.40 15.15 -0.24
CA ARG A 66 5.43 14.34 -0.91
C ARG A 66 5.76 14.88 -2.31
N ALA A 67 4.75 15.26 -3.10
CA ALA A 67 4.97 15.91 -4.40
C ALA A 67 5.74 17.24 -4.27
N LEU A 68 5.42 18.04 -3.25
CA LEU A 68 6.19 19.27 -2.95
C LEU A 68 7.62 18.97 -2.50
N ALA A 69 7.84 17.89 -1.75
CA ALA A 69 9.18 17.46 -1.34
C ALA A 69 10.02 17.04 -2.55
N GLU A 70 9.42 16.29 -3.48
CA GLU A 70 10.05 15.86 -4.74
C GLU A 70 10.50 17.05 -5.58
N ARG A 71 9.61 18.05 -5.76
CA ARG A 71 9.97 19.30 -6.43
C ARG A 71 11.17 19.99 -5.77
N ARG A 72 11.20 20.02 -4.43
CA ARG A 72 12.32 20.62 -3.68
C ARG A 72 13.62 19.84 -3.82
N PHE A 73 13.57 18.51 -3.96
CA PHE A 73 14.74 17.72 -4.31
C PHE A 73 15.27 18.10 -5.69
N GLN A 74 14.37 18.25 -6.68
CA GLN A 74 14.73 18.66 -8.04
C GLN A 74 15.32 20.08 -8.10
N GLU A 75 14.84 20.99 -7.26
CA GLU A 75 15.36 22.35 -7.10
C GLU A 75 16.69 22.39 -6.30
N GLY A 76 17.13 21.27 -5.71
CA GLY A 76 18.36 21.19 -4.91
C GLY A 76 18.22 21.67 -3.46
N ASP A 77 17.02 22.06 -3.01
CA ASP A 77 16.75 22.44 -1.62
C ASP A 77 16.51 21.21 -0.74
N LEU A 78 17.59 20.45 -0.52
CA LEU A 78 17.57 19.23 0.30
C LEU A 78 17.03 19.47 1.72
N PRO A 79 17.40 20.56 2.44
CA PRO A 79 16.86 20.82 3.77
C PRO A 79 15.34 21.04 3.76
N ALA A 80 14.80 21.81 2.80
CA ALA A 80 13.36 22.00 2.73
C ALA A 80 12.64 20.72 2.29
N ALA A 81 13.18 19.98 1.31
CA ALA A 81 12.62 18.69 0.89
C ALA A 81 12.46 17.74 2.08
N LYS A 82 13.51 17.60 2.89
CA LYS A 82 13.52 16.79 4.12
C LYS A 82 12.47 17.24 5.13
N ARG A 83 12.34 18.54 5.41
CA ARG A 83 11.26 19.08 6.28
C ARG A 83 9.87 18.80 5.72
N THR A 84 9.72 18.83 4.40
CA THR A 84 8.43 18.58 3.73
C THR A 84 8.04 17.11 3.82
N LEU A 85 8.99 16.19 3.66
CA LEU A 85 8.78 14.77 3.92
C LEU A 85 8.36 14.52 5.37
N ASP A 86 8.91 15.23 6.35
CA ASP A 86 8.49 15.09 7.75
C ASP A 86 7.00 15.46 7.93
N VAL A 87 6.50 16.45 7.18
CA VAL A 87 5.06 16.79 7.15
C VAL A 87 4.25 15.71 6.42
N ALA A 88 4.73 15.19 5.29
CA ALA A 88 4.06 14.08 4.60
C ALA A 88 3.92 12.84 5.51
N LEU A 89 4.99 12.50 6.24
CA LEU A 89 5.02 11.40 7.20
C LEU A 89 4.05 11.57 8.36
N PHE A 90 3.85 12.81 8.83
CA PHE A 90 2.81 13.11 9.81
C PHE A 90 1.43 12.71 9.28
N TYR A 91 1.08 13.17 8.08
CA TYR A 91 -0.23 12.90 7.48
C TYR A 91 -0.44 11.42 7.14
N PHE A 92 0.56 10.74 6.56
CA PHE A 92 0.46 9.29 6.36
C PHE A 92 0.33 8.52 7.67
N THR A 93 0.98 8.97 8.74
CA THR A 93 0.82 8.36 10.06
C THR A 93 -0.59 8.53 10.61
N GLN A 94 -1.23 9.70 10.41
CA GLN A 94 -2.64 9.87 10.77
C GLN A 94 -3.55 8.96 9.92
N ALA A 95 -3.30 8.85 8.61
CA ALA A 95 -4.07 7.99 7.72
C ALA A 95 -4.02 6.52 8.16
N VAL A 96 -2.82 5.99 8.43
CA VAL A 96 -2.63 4.60 8.92
C VAL A 96 -3.22 4.42 10.32
N LYS A 97 -3.14 5.43 11.19
CA LYS A 97 -3.76 5.35 12.53
C LYS A 97 -5.29 5.26 12.44
N SER A 98 -5.90 6.04 11.56
CA SER A 98 -7.35 6.06 11.36
C SER A 98 -7.87 4.81 10.65
N TRP A 99 -7.11 4.29 9.68
CA TRP A 99 -7.42 3.08 8.95
C TRP A 99 -6.17 2.20 8.83
N PRO A 100 -5.93 1.27 9.79
CA PRO A 100 -4.73 0.45 9.85
C PRO A 100 -4.47 -0.43 8.63
N ASN A 101 -5.53 -0.84 7.91
CA ASN A 101 -5.42 -1.67 6.70
C ASN A 101 -5.41 -0.84 5.42
N TYR A 102 -5.19 0.48 5.51
CA TYR A 102 -5.06 1.33 4.34
C TYR A 102 -3.68 1.18 3.70
N MET A 103 -3.50 0.11 2.92
CA MET A 103 -2.18 -0.25 2.38
C MET A 103 -1.54 0.83 1.50
N ALA A 104 -2.33 1.61 0.76
CA ALA A 104 -1.80 2.74 0.01
C ALA A 104 -1.12 3.79 0.92
N ALA A 105 -1.68 4.05 2.11
CA ALA A 105 -1.07 4.96 3.09
C ALA A 105 0.16 4.34 3.77
N VAL A 106 0.15 3.03 4.03
CA VAL A 106 1.32 2.30 4.56
C VAL A 106 2.48 2.35 3.58
N GLN A 107 2.23 2.08 2.29
CA GLN A 107 3.21 2.16 1.22
C GLN A 107 3.77 3.58 1.08
N ALA A 108 2.88 4.58 0.96
CA ALA A 108 3.31 5.97 0.82
C ALA A 108 4.10 6.48 2.05
N LYS A 109 3.77 6.01 3.26
CA LYS A 109 4.58 6.27 4.46
C LYS A 109 5.97 5.68 4.36
N THR A 110 6.06 4.42 3.91
CA THR A 110 7.31 3.66 3.81
C THR A 110 8.22 4.26 2.74
N GLU A 111 7.67 4.61 1.58
CA GLU A 111 8.36 5.37 0.53
C GLU A 111 8.89 6.71 1.06
N ALA A 112 8.05 7.48 1.76
CA ALA A 112 8.46 8.76 2.33
C ALA A 112 9.57 8.61 3.39
N LEU A 113 9.56 7.52 4.17
CA LEU A 113 10.65 7.18 5.10
C LEU A 113 11.94 6.85 4.33
N ALA A 114 11.86 6.05 3.27
CA ALA A 114 12.99 5.73 2.41
C ALA A 114 13.58 6.98 1.73
N SER A 115 12.75 7.86 1.15
CA SER A 115 13.19 9.16 0.60
C SER A 115 13.80 10.08 1.67
N ARG A 116 13.42 9.90 2.94
CA ARG A 116 14.00 10.61 4.09
C ARG A 116 15.33 9.99 4.56
N GLY A 117 15.73 8.85 4.00
CA GLY A 117 16.91 8.05 4.40
C GLY A 117 16.67 7.18 5.64
N LYS A 118 15.41 7.01 6.07
CA LYS A 118 15.03 6.25 7.27
C LYS A 118 14.60 4.83 6.90
N TYR A 119 15.51 4.07 6.30
CA TYR A 119 15.20 2.72 5.84
C TYR A 119 14.74 1.82 6.99
N ASP A 120 15.45 1.74 8.12
CA ASP A 120 15.03 0.87 9.24
C ASP A 120 13.61 1.16 9.75
N SER A 121 13.23 2.45 9.78
CA SER A 121 11.86 2.83 10.12
C SER A 121 10.83 2.36 9.08
N ALA A 122 11.20 2.34 7.80
CA ALA A 122 10.35 1.84 6.72
C ALA A 122 10.04 0.34 6.90
N LEU A 123 11.07 -0.47 7.19
CA LEU A 123 10.88 -1.90 7.46
C LEU A 123 10.08 -2.14 8.74
N SER A 124 10.37 -1.40 9.80
CA SER A 124 9.62 -1.49 11.05
C SER A 124 8.12 -1.21 10.86
N VAL A 125 7.75 -0.31 9.95
CA VAL A 125 6.34 -0.08 9.58
C VAL A 125 5.74 -1.31 8.90
N ALA A 126 6.44 -1.90 7.93
CA ALA A 126 5.97 -3.11 7.23
C ALA A 126 5.83 -4.31 8.19
N GLU A 127 6.81 -4.53 9.07
CA GLU A 127 6.78 -5.55 10.11
C GLU A 127 5.57 -5.35 11.03
N THR A 128 5.35 -4.13 11.52
CA THR A 128 4.22 -3.78 12.39
C THR A 128 2.87 -4.04 11.71
N VAL A 129 2.74 -3.71 10.43
CA VAL A 129 1.49 -3.88 9.68
C VAL A 129 1.18 -5.36 9.43
N ALA A 130 2.21 -6.16 9.13
CA ALA A 130 2.09 -7.61 8.99
C ALA A 130 1.77 -8.29 10.34
N ASP A 131 2.45 -7.91 11.41
CA ASP A 131 2.26 -8.50 12.75
C ASP A 131 0.88 -8.23 13.33
N ASN A 132 0.33 -7.04 13.10
CA ASN A 132 -1.00 -6.68 13.59
C ASN A 132 -2.14 -7.31 12.76
N ASN A 133 -1.84 -7.86 11.57
CA ASN A 133 -2.83 -8.34 10.62
C ASN A 133 -2.40 -9.67 9.99
N ARG A 134 -2.07 -10.65 10.84
CA ARG A 134 -1.48 -11.93 10.43
C ARG A 134 -2.30 -12.78 9.46
N GLY A 135 -3.55 -12.42 9.20
CA GLY A 135 -4.42 -13.10 8.22
C GLY A 135 -4.51 -12.42 6.86
N VAL A 136 -3.84 -11.28 6.65
CA VAL A 136 -3.93 -10.50 5.41
C VAL A 136 -2.68 -10.72 4.58
N ALA A 137 -2.80 -11.53 3.52
CA ALA A 137 -1.70 -11.91 2.65
C ALA A 137 -0.94 -10.69 2.09
N ASP A 138 -1.65 -9.66 1.64
CA ASP A 138 -1.08 -8.44 1.06
C ASP A 138 -0.10 -7.71 1.99
N HIS A 139 -0.26 -7.83 3.31
CA HIS A 139 0.66 -7.21 4.26
C HIS A 139 2.00 -7.95 4.31
N PHE A 140 1.96 -9.28 4.18
CA PHE A 140 3.16 -10.11 4.08
C PHE A 140 3.81 -10.02 2.70
N VAL A 141 3.04 -9.81 1.63
CA VAL A 141 3.59 -9.46 0.31
C VAL A 141 4.39 -8.16 0.42
N PHE A 142 3.80 -7.13 1.02
CA PHE A 142 4.48 -5.85 1.22
C PHE A 142 5.74 -5.98 2.08
N LEU A 143 5.68 -6.74 3.18
CA LEU A 143 6.86 -7.02 4.00
C LEU A 143 7.95 -7.77 3.22
N GLY A 144 7.56 -8.73 2.39
CA GLY A 144 8.48 -9.45 1.50
C GLY A 144 9.18 -8.53 0.51
N ASP A 145 8.44 -7.59 -0.09
CA ASP A 145 9.01 -6.59 -0.99
C ASP A 145 10.02 -5.67 -0.28
N GLU A 146 9.75 -5.27 0.96
CA GLU A 146 10.68 -4.45 1.77
C GLU A 146 11.97 -5.19 2.14
N TYR A 147 11.89 -6.49 2.49
CA TYR A 147 13.09 -7.31 2.69
C TYR A 147 13.87 -7.52 1.39
N ARG A 148 13.17 -7.81 0.29
CA ARG A 148 13.79 -8.03 -1.03
C ARG A 148 14.53 -6.78 -1.52
N ALA A 149 13.96 -5.60 -1.34
CA ALA A 149 14.60 -4.32 -1.68
C ALA A 149 15.92 -4.10 -0.92
N ARG A 150 16.11 -4.77 0.22
CA ARG A 150 17.34 -4.72 1.04
C ARG A 150 18.29 -5.89 0.78
N ALA A 151 17.99 -6.73 -0.20
CA ALA A 151 18.69 -7.99 -0.45
C ALA A 151 18.65 -8.98 0.73
N ASP A 152 17.69 -8.85 1.64
CA ASP A 152 17.43 -9.83 2.69
C ASP A 152 16.49 -10.92 2.15
N TYR A 153 17.04 -11.76 1.26
CA TYR A 153 16.26 -12.74 0.50
C TYR A 153 15.64 -13.82 1.40
N ASP A 154 16.29 -14.18 2.50
CA ASP A 154 15.78 -15.20 3.42
C ASP A 154 14.53 -14.73 4.16
N ASN A 155 14.52 -13.48 4.66
CA ASN A 155 13.32 -12.91 5.26
C ASN A 155 12.23 -12.64 4.21
N ALA A 156 12.60 -12.17 3.01
CA ALA A 156 11.66 -11.94 1.93
C ALA A 156 10.90 -13.22 1.53
N LEU A 157 11.63 -14.33 1.32
CA LEU A 157 11.02 -15.62 0.97
C LEU A 157 10.09 -16.13 2.08
N ARG A 158 10.46 -15.96 3.36
CA ARG A 158 9.59 -16.30 4.49
C ARG A 158 8.32 -15.46 4.53
N ALA A 159 8.41 -14.17 4.27
CA ALA A 159 7.25 -13.29 4.21
C ALA A 159 6.30 -13.69 3.08
N TYR A 160 6.79 -13.91 1.86
CA TYR A 160 5.94 -14.37 0.75
C TYR A 160 5.30 -15.74 1.01
N LYS A 161 6.04 -16.69 1.60
CA LYS A 161 5.47 -17.99 2.01
C LYS A 161 4.37 -17.83 3.06
N THR A 162 4.52 -16.86 3.97
CA THR A 162 3.48 -16.53 4.96
C THR A 162 2.25 -15.93 4.28
N ALA A 163 2.44 -15.06 3.28
CA ALA A 163 1.35 -14.54 2.46
C ALA A 163 0.57 -15.68 1.79
N LEU A 164 1.27 -16.64 1.17
CA LEU A 164 0.67 -17.81 0.52
C LEU A 164 0.02 -18.80 1.50
N ALA A 165 0.47 -18.85 2.76
CA ALA A 165 -0.21 -19.61 3.80
C ALA A 165 -1.56 -18.98 4.18
N SER A 166 -1.68 -17.66 4.12
CA SER A 166 -2.95 -16.93 4.32
C SER A 166 -3.86 -16.96 3.10
N ASP A 167 -3.29 -16.82 1.90
CA ASP A 167 -4.00 -16.85 0.62
C ASP A 167 -3.17 -17.63 -0.43
N PRO A 168 -3.47 -18.93 -0.61
CA PRO A 168 -2.76 -19.78 -1.58
C PRO A 168 -2.93 -19.37 -3.05
N GLN A 169 -3.85 -18.46 -3.37
CA GLN A 169 -4.10 -17.98 -4.74
C GLN A 169 -3.62 -16.54 -4.95
N ASN A 170 -2.82 -16.00 -4.02
CA ASN A 170 -2.31 -14.64 -4.11
C ASN A 170 -1.26 -14.51 -5.23
N ALA A 171 -1.67 -14.03 -6.40
CA ALA A 171 -0.79 -13.84 -7.55
C ALA A 171 0.40 -12.90 -7.25
N ARG A 172 0.19 -11.85 -6.45
CA ARG A 172 1.24 -10.89 -6.06
C ARG A 172 2.33 -11.54 -5.21
N ALA A 173 1.97 -12.47 -4.31
CA ALA A 173 2.94 -13.22 -3.52
C ALA A 173 3.80 -14.12 -4.40
N TYR A 174 3.21 -14.81 -5.39
CA TYR A 174 3.95 -15.59 -6.38
C TYR A 174 4.88 -14.69 -7.21
N ALA A 175 4.38 -13.56 -7.73
CA ALA A 175 5.21 -12.61 -8.48
C ALA A 175 6.38 -12.07 -7.63
N GLY A 176 6.16 -11.79 -6.34
CA GLY A 176 7.20 -11.40 -5.38
C GLY A 176 8.28 -12.47 -5.20
N MET A 177 7.89 -13.74 -5.04
CA MET A 177 8.83 -14.87 -4.99
C MET A 177 9.59 -15.04 -6.30
N ALA A 178 8.92 -14.90 -7.44
CA ALA A 178 9.53 -15.02 -8.75
C ALA A 178 10.61 -13.95 -8.98
N ARG A 179 10.34 -12.69 -8.61
CA ARG A 179 11.35 -11.60 -8.61
C ARG A 179 12.55 -11.93 -7.71
N LEU A 180 12.31 -12.54 -6.56
CA LEU A 180 13.39 -12.95 -5.65
C LEU A 180 14.25 -14.03 -6.32
N TYR A 181 13.65 -15.08 -6.89
CA TYR A 181 14.37 -16.14 -7.60
C TYR A 181 15.18 -15.58 -8.78
N TRP A 182 14.59 -14.66 -9.54
CA TRP A 182 15.28 -13.95 -10.60
C TRP A 182 16.52 -13.20 -10.10
N GLN A 183 16.40 -12.49 -8.98
CA GLN A 183 17.47 -11.68 -8.39
C GLN A 183 18.62 -12.54 -7.82
N VAL A 184 18.33 -13.77 -7.35
CA VAL A 184 19.37 -14.72 -6.90
C VAL A 184 19.92 -15.59 -8.04
N GLY A 185 19.39 -15.45 -9.26
CA GLY A 185 19.88 -16.14 -10.46
C GLY A 185 19.20 -17.48 -10.78
N ASP A 186 18.19 -17.88 -10.03
CA ASP A 186 17.41 -19.10 -10.29
C ASP A 186 16.30 -18.82 -11.31
N ARG A 187 16.71 -18.72 -12.58
CA ARG A 187 15.81 -18.30 -13.67
C ARG A 187 14.70 -19.30 -13.95
N GLU A 188 15.00 -20.59 -13.87
CA GLU A 188 14.02 -21.65 -14.17
C GLU A 188 12.87 -21.60 -13.15
N LEU A 189 13.21 -21.49 -11.86
CA LEU A 189 12.21 -21.35 -10.81
C LEU A 189 11.47 -20.01 -10.86
N ALA A 190 12.15 -18.93 -11.24
CA ALA A 190 11.51 -17.63 -11.44
C ALA A 190 10.43 -17.69 -12.53
N VAL A 191 10.72 -18.30 -13.68
CA VAL A 191 9.78 -18.43 -14.81
C VAL A 191 8.56 -19.27 -14.43
N ASP A 192 8.77 -20.42 -13.79
CA ASP A 192 7.68 -21.27 -13.33
C ASP A 192 6.78 -20.52 -12.31
N THR A 193 7.41 -19.80 -11.38
CA THR A 193 6.69 -19.00 -10.38
C THR A 193 5.94 -17.82 -11.01
N PHE A 194 6.51 -17.14 -12.01
CA PHE A 194 5.82 -16.08 -12.78
C PHE A 194 4.66 -16.64 -13.60
N THR A 195 4.84 -17.81 -14.22
CA THR A 195 3.76 -18.52 -14.94
C THR A 195 2.60 -18.79 -14.00
N ARG A 196 2.88 -19.27 -12.78
CA ARG A 196 1.85 -19.48 -11.77
C ARG A 196 1.14 -18.19 -11.37
N ALA A 197 1.87 -17.09 -11.18
CA ALA A 197 1.27 -15.79 -10.89
C ALA A 197 0.35 -15.33 -12.03
N HIS A 198 0.77 -15.51 -13.29
CA HIS A 198 0.00 -15.16 -14.48
C HIS A 198 -1.27 -16.02 -14.63
N GLU A 199 -1.19 -17.33 -14.37
CA GLU A 199 -2.37 -18.22 -14.36
C GLU A 199 -3.43 -17.77 -13.36
N LEU A 200 -3.01 -17.31 -12.18
CA LEU A 200 -3.89 -16.84 -11.12
C LEU A 200 -4.48 -15.46 -11.43
N ASN A 201 -3.66 -14.57 -11.98
CA ASN A 201 -4.08 -13.24 -12.40
C ASN A 201 -3.30 -12.80 -13.65
N PRO A 202 -3.90 -12.91 -14.85
CA PRO A 202 -3.25 -12.48 -16.10
C PRO A 202 -2.95 -10.98 -16.15
N ALA A 203 -3.64 -10.17 -15.33
CA ALA A 203 -3.43 -8.74 -15.23
C ALA A 203 -2.38 -8.36 -14.16
N GLU A 204 -1.70 -9.34 -13.55
CA GLU A 204 -0.58 -9.08 -12.65
C GLU A 204 0.61 -8.53 -13.46
N PRO A 205 0.96 -7.23 -13.31
CA PRO A 205 1.89 -6.55 -14.23
C PRO A 205 3.25 -7.23 -14.28
N ASP A 206 3.78 -7.58 -13.10
CA ASP A 206 5.12 -8.15 -12.96
C ASP A 206 5.23 -9.54 -13.61
N ALA A 207 4.14 -10.31 -13.60
CA ALA A 207 4.11 -11.62 -14.23
C ALA A 207 4.01 -11.52 -15.76
N ALA A 208 3.20 -10.59 -16.26
CA ALA A 208 3.06 -10.34 -17.69
C ALA A 208 4.36 -9.80 -18.31
N GLU A 209 5.01 -8.84 -17.64
CA GLU A 209 6.28 -8.25 -18.11
C GLU A 209 7.41 -9.28 -18.15
N ALA A 210 7.59 -10.07 -17.09
CA ALA A 210 8.66 -11.06 -17.01
C ALA A 210 8.50 -12.19 -18.05
N LEU A 211 7.26 -12.63 -18.32
CA LEU A 211 6.99 -13.63 -19.35
C LEU A 211 7.19 -13.06 -20.76
N ALA A 212 6.79 -11.82 -21.01
CA ALA A 212 7.04 -11.15 -22.29
C ALA A 212 8.55 -10.97 -22.57
N GLU A 213 9.35 -10.68 -21.55
CA GLU A 213 10.82 -10.63 -21.66
C GLU A 213 11.41 -12.00 -22.00
N LEU A 214 10.88 -13.07 -21.39
CA LEU A 214 11.30 -14.45 -21.69
C LEU A 214 11.00 -14.83 -23.15
N GLU A 215 9.80 -14.53 -23.64
CA GLU A 215 9.39 -14.78 -25.03
C GLU A 215 10.31 -14.04 -26.03
N HIS A 216 10.72 -12.81 -25.71
CA HIS A 216 11.63 -12.03 -26.55
C HIS A 216 13.08 -12.54 -26.49
N SER A 217 13.50 -13.13 -25.36
CA SER A 217 14.84 -13.69 -25.19
C SER A 217 15.08 -14.99 -25.98
N GLY A 218 14.02 -15.63 -26.47
CA GLY A 218 14.09 -16.88 -27.23
C GLY A 218 14.41 -18.12 -26.38
N GLU A 219 14.46 -17.99 -25.05
CA GLU A 219 14.61 -19.10 -24.11
C GLU A 219 13.28 -19.88 -24.02
N SER A 220 13.14 -20.89 -24.88
CA SER A 220 12.02 -21.84 -24.80
C SER A 220 12.19 -22.77 -23.59
N HIS A 221 11.63 -22.37 -22.46
CA HIS A 221 11.43 -23.29 -21.34
C HIS A 221 10.05 -23.93 -21.49
N MET A 222 10.02 -25.19 -21.93
CA MET A 222 8.82 -26.03 -21.85
C MET A 222 8.42 -26.13 -20.38
N ALA A 223 7.35 -25.44 -19.98
CA ALA A 223 6.80 -25.49 -18.64
C ALA A 223 6.54 -26.95 -18.23
N ALA A 224 7.28 -27.45 -17.24
CA ALA A 224 6.92 -28.70 -16.58
C ALA A 224 5.73 -28.41 -15.65
N PRO A 225 4.66 -29.22 -15.67
CA PRO A 225 3.57 -29.02 -14.73
C PRO A 225 4.07 -29.20 -13.29
N LEU A 226 3.82 -28.21 -12.45
CA LEU A 226 4.22 -28.16 -11.04
C LEU A 226 3.88 -29.46 -10.28
N PRO A 227 4.76 -29.94 -9.37
CA PRO A 227 4.32 -30.85 -8.32
C PRO A 227 3.30 -30.13 -7.44
N ARG A 228 2.10 -30.73 -7.27
CA ARG A 228 1.04 -30.20 -6.40
C ARG A 228 1.60 -29.92 -5.02
N VAL A 229 1.66 -28.65 -4.62
CA VAL A 229 1.79 -28.28 -3.21
C VAL A 229 0.46 -28.65 -2.56
N LEU A 230 0.41 -29.84 -1.96
CA LEU A 230 -0.71 -30.22 -1.12
C LEU A 230 -0.74 -29.24 0.07
N PRO A 231 -1.92 -28.77 0.49
CA PRO A 231 -2.04 -28.02 1.73
C PRO A 231 -1.38 -28.81 2.87
N PRO A 232 -0.86 -28.14 3.91
CA PRO A 232 -0.22 -28.81 5.03
C PRO A 232 -1.14 -29.93 5.53
N GLN A 233 -0.66 -31.17 5.44
CA GLN A 233 -1.39 -32.32 5.94
C GLN A 233 -1.67 -32.06 7.42
N GLU A 234 -2.94 -32.07 7.82
CA GLU A 234 -3.29 -32.08 9.24
C GLU A 234 -2.46 -33.19 9.91
N PRO A 235 -1.87 -32.93 11.08
CA PRO A 235 -1.10 -33.95 11.77
C PRO A 235 -2.01 -35.16 11.92
N SER A 236 -1.62 -36.27 11.29
CA SER A 236 -2.37 -37.52 11.35
C SER A 236 -2.57 -37.85 12.82
N GLY A 237 -3.78 -37.63 13.32
CA GLY A 237 -4.21 -38.01 14.64
C GLY A 237 -4.18 -39.52 14.71
N SER A 238 -2.99 -40.09 14.91
CA SER A 238 -2.85 -41.48 15.31
C SER A 238 -3.48 -41.58 16.69
N GLY A 239 -4.72 -42.07 16.69
CA GLY A 239 -5.42 -42.44 17.88
C GLY A 239 -4.58 -43.40 18.69
N THR A 240 -4.35 -43.05 19.95
CA THR A 240 -4.31 -44.06 21.00
C THR A 240 -5.41 -43.70 21.99
N SER A 241 -6.58 -44.29 21.73
CA SER A 241 -7.55 -44.59 22.77
C SER A 241 -6.84 -45.38 23.87
N ARG A 242 -6.58 -44.74 25.01
CA ARG A 242 -6.36 -45.46 26.27
C ARG A 242 -7.69 -45.47 27.02
N ILE A 243 -8.42 -46.55 26.75
CA ILE A 243 -9.26 -47.29 27.69
C ILE A 243 -8.80 -47.05 29.15
N TYR A 244 -9.65 -46.38 29.93
CA TYR A 244 -9.64 -46.48 31.39
C TYR A 244 -10.67 -47.54 31.78
N SER A 245 -10.20 -48.59 32.44
CA SER A 245 -11.01 -49.62 33.10
C SER A 245 -10.37 -49.96 34.44
N GLY A 246 -11.10 -49.72 35.54
CA GLY A 246 -10.83 -50.16 36.94
C GLY A 246 -9.63 -49.47 37.59
N GLU A 247 -9.67 -48.96 38.83
CA GLU A 247 -10.44 -49.32 40.03
C GLU A 247 -10.92 -48.06 40.79
#